data_AF-A0A2T1E7F2-F1
#
_entry.id   AF-A0A2T1E7F2-F1
#
_cell.length_a   1.000
_cell.length_b   1.000
_cell.length_c   1.000
_cell.angle_alpha   90.00
_cell.angle_beta   90.00
_cell.angle_gamma   90.00
#
_symmetry.space_group_name_H-M   'P 1'
#
loop_
_entity.id
_entity.type
_entity.pdbx_description
1 polymer ?
#
loop_
_entity_poly.entity_id
_entity_poly.type
_entity_poly.pdbx_seq_one_letter_code
_entity_poly.pdbx_strand_id
1 'polypeptide(L)'
;MKSHPFEDFRDGQRLRKTVAILAEHPGERVPQASGSASERQSIDRFWANERVQPEQILASHRPSVVTRVNQQAVVLAIQDTTA
;
A
#
# COMPACT_ATOMS: atom_id res chain seq x y z
N MET A 1 -21.13 7.30 2.23
CA MET A 1 -20.03 8.07 1.64
C MET A 1 -18.81 7.16 1.58
N LYS A 2 -18.32 6.76 0.40
CA LYS A 2 -17.07 5.97 0.33
C LYS A 2 -15.94 6.93 0.69
N SER A 3 -15.42 6.82 1.91
CA SER A 3 -14.23 7.56 2.32
C SER A 3 -13.06 7.05 1.48
N HIS A 4 -12.72 7.75 0.41
CA HIS A 4 -11.44 7.55 -0.24
C HIS A 4 -10.39 8.14 0.70
N PRO A 5 -9.44 7.35 1.23
CA PRO A 5 -8.51 7.83 2.23
C PRO A 5 -7.51 8.85 1.67
N PHE A 6 -7.34 8.89 0.35
CA PHE A 6 -6.51 9.86 -0.36
C PHE A 6 -7.35 11.02 -0.87
N GLU A 7 -6.79 12.23 -0.78
CA GLU A 7 -7.38 13.44 -1.37
C GLU A 7 -7.35 13.42 -2.90
N ASP A 8 -6.28 12.88 -3.49
CA ASP A 8 -6.14 12.70 -4.93
C ASP A 8 -6.26 11.21 -5.29
N PHE A 9 -7.17 10.88 -6.21
CA PHE A 9 -7.38 9.50 -6.65
C PHE A 9 -6.12 8.88 -7.30
N ARG A 10 -5.24 9.72 -7.87
CA ARG A 10 -3.98 9.30 -8.49
C ARG A 10 -3.01 8.72 -7.46
N ASP A 11 -3.07 9.18 -6.21
CA ASP A 11 -2.25 8.62 -5.12
C ASP A 11 -2.67 7.17 -4.82
N GLY A 12 -3.96 6.88 -4.84
CA GLY A 12 -4.47 5.50 -4.71
C GLY A 12 -4.04 4.59 -5.87
N GLN A 13 -4.03 5.10 -7.10
CA GLN A 13 -3.54 4.35 -8.26
C GLN A 13 -2.03 4.09 -8.17
N ARG A 14 -1.26 5.12 -7.76
CA ARG A 14 0.18 5.00 -7.56
C ARG A 14 0.50 4.00 -6.45
N LEU A 15 -0.21 4.03 -5.32
CA LEU A 15 -0.05 3.05 -4.24
C LEU A 15 -0.22 1.61 -4.76
N ARG A 16 -1.30 1.34 -5.51
CA ARG A 16 -1.56 0.00 -6.06
C ARG A 16 -0.43 -0.46 -6.98
N LYS A 17 0.06 0.43 -7.85
CA LYS A 17 1.18 0.12 -8.75
C LYS A 17 2.47 -0.15 -7.99
N THR A 18 2.80 0.70 -7.01
CA THR A 18 3.98 0.53 -6.16
C THR A 18 3.93 -0.80 -5.41
N VAL A 19 2.80 -1.14 -4.79
CA VAL A 19 2.63 -2.41 -4.07
C VAL A 19 2.74 -3.61 -5.01
N ALA A 20 2.16 -3.56 -6.21
CA ALA A 20 2.27 -4.64 -7.18
C ALA A 20 3.74 -4.90 -7.58
N ILE A 21 4.47 -3.84 -7.96
CA ILE A 21 5.89 -3.93 -8.33
C ILE A 21 6.72 -4.55 -7.20
N LEU A 22 6.56 -4.06 -5.97
CA LEU A 22 7.35 -4.53 -4.84
C LEU A 22 6.95 -5.95 -4.38
N ALA A 23 5.71 -6.36 -4.58
CA ALA A 23 5.24 -7.71 -4.27
C ALA A 23 5.72 -8.75 -5.31
N GLU A 24 5.90 -8.36 -6.57
CA GLU A 24 6.49 -9.20 -7.62
C GLU A 24 7.99 -9.43 -7.40
N HIS A 25 8.67 -8.50 -6.72
CA HIS A 25 10.12 -8.50 -6.47
C HIS A 25 10.48 -8.43 -4.97
N PRO A 26 10.07 -9.42 -4.15
CA PRO A 26 10.26 -9.36 -2.71
C PRO A 26 11.75 -9.36 -2.34
N GLY A 27 12.14 -8.45 -1.44
CA GLY A 27 13.53 -8.32 -0.96
C GLY A 27 14.47 -7.55 -1.88
N GLU A 28 14.05 -7.24 -3.11
CA GLU A 28 14.81 -6.36 -3.99
C GLU A 28 14.72 -4.89 -3.56
N ARG A 29 15.76 -4.11 -3.89
CA ARG A 29 15.71 -2.66 -3.72
C ARG A 29 14.88 -2.03 -4.84
N VAL A 30 14.25 -0.89 -4.58
CA VAL A 30 13.40 -0.17 -5.56
C VAL A 30 14.06 0.03 -6.92
N PRO A 31 15.35 0.43 -7.04
CA PRO A 31 15.99 0.55 -8.36
C PRO A 31 16.06 -0.76 -9.14
N GLN A 32 16.10 -1.92 -8.46
CA GLN A 32 16.13 -3.24 -9.08
C GLN A 32 14.71 -3.67 -9.49
N ALA A 33 13.75 -3.58 -8.55
CA ALA A 33 12.36 -3.97 -8.78
C ALA A 33 11.62 -3.11 -9.83
N SER A 34 11.97 -1.83 -9.95
CA SER A 34 11.19 -0.86 -10.75
C SER A 34 11.25 -1.07 -12.28
N GLY A 35 12.26 -1.78 -12.79
CA GLY A 35 12.42 -2.07 -14.23
C GLY A 35 12.69 -0.87 -15.14
N SER A 36 12.53 0.38 -14.66
CA SER A 36 12.80 1.60 -15.42
C SER A 36 13.07 2.80 -14.51
N ALA A 37 13.81 3.79 -15.02
CA ALA A 37 14.11 5.02 -14.28
C ALA A 37 12.84 5.84 -13.94
N SER A 38 11.84 5.84 -14.83
CA SER A 38 10.57 6.55 -14.62
C SER A 38 9.75 5.95 -13.49
N GLU A 39 9.67 4.61 -13.41
CA GLU A 39 8.97 3.94 -12.32
C GLU A 39 9.69 4.10 -11.00
N ARG A 40 11.02 3.96 -10.98
CA ARG A 40 11.83 4.27 -9.79
C ARG A 40 11.52 5.66 -9.26
N GLN A 41 11.62 6.68 -10.11
CA GLN A 41 11.38 8.06 -9.71
C GLN A 41 9.94 8.27 -9.23
N SER A 42 8.99 7.57 -9.82
CA SER A 42 7.58 7.65 -9.41
C SER A 42 7.34 7.03 -8.03
N ILE A 43 8.02 5.92 -7.70
CA ILE A 43 7.98 5.31 -6.37
C ILE A 43 8.63 6.24 -5.34
N ASP A 44 9.83 6.75 -5.64
CA ASP A 44 10.55 7.68 -4.77
C ASP A 44 9.70 8.94 -4.48
N ARG A 45 9.09 9.53 -5.51
CA ARG A 45 8.18 10.69 -5.36
C ARG A 45 6.93 10.38 -4.56
N PHE A 46 6.37 9.18 -4.71
CA PHE A 46 5.18 8.78 -3.95
C PHE A 46 5.49 8.69 -2.45
N TRP A 47 6.63 8.13 -2.07
CA TRP A 47 7.04 8.08 -0.67
C TRP A 47 7.43 9.43 -0.10
N ALA A 48 7.97 10.32 -0.92
CA ALA A 48 8.28 11.69 -0.52
C ALA A 48 7.07 12.63 -0.55
N ASN A 49 5.87 12.17 -0.94
CA ASN A 49 4.70 13.02 -1.07
C ASN A 49 4.07 13.32 0.31
N GLU A 50 4.24 14.54 0.81
CA GLU A 50 3.69 14.99 2.10
C GLU A 50 2.15 14.94 2.17
N ARG A 51 1.45 14.89 1.03
CA ARG A 51 -0.01 14.72 0.99
C ARG A 51 -0.45 13.29 1.30
N VAL A 52 0.48 12.33 1.25
CA VAL A 52 0.23 10.91 1.47
C VAL A 52 0.81 10.50 2.82
N GLN A 53 -0.08 10.28 3.78
CA GLN A 53 0.26 9.87 5.14
C GLN A 53 0.17 8.34 5.28
N PRO A 54 1.05 7.72 6.08
CA PRO A 54 1.02 6.26 6.32
C PRO A 54 -0.35 5.74 6.77
N GLU A 55 -1.09 6.51 7.58
CA GLU A 55 -2.41 6.15 8.08
C GLU A 55 -3.43 6.01 6.94
N GLN A 56 -3.30 6.82 5.88
CA GLN A 56 -4.16 6.74 4.68
C GLN A 56 -3.89 5.45 3.90
N ILE A 57 -2.62 5.04 3.80
CA ILE A 57 -2.22 3.77 3.19
C ILE A 57 -2.88 2.60 3.94
N LEU A 58 -2.73 2.56 5.27
CA LEU A 58 -3.33 1.51 6.10
C LEU A 58 -4.86 1.53 6.03
N ALA A 59 -5.48 2.72 6.12
CA ALA A 59 -6.92 2.89 6.03
C ALA A 59 -7.48 2.42 4.67
N SER A 60 -6.70 2.55 3.58
CA SER A 60 -7.08 2.05 2.26
C SER A 60 -7.14 0.52 2.19
N HIS A 61 -6.34 -0.18 3.00
CA HIS A 61 -6.23 -1.64 2.98
C HIS A 61 -7.19 -2.33 3.97
N ARG A 62 -7.44 -1.72 5.13
CA ARG A 62 -8.26 -2.29 6.22
C ARG A 62 -9.63 -2.81 5.76
N PRO A 63 -10.42 -2.11 4.92
CA PRO A 63 -11.72 -2.61 4.48
C PRO A 63 -11.61 -3.96 3.77
N SER A 64 -10.59 -4.16 2.93
CA SER A 64 -10.39 -5.45 2.25
C SER A 64 -10.03 -6.58 3.22
N VAL A 65 -9.30 -6.29 4.30
CA VAL A 65 -9.05 -7.25 5.37
C VAL A 65 -10.35 -7.62 6.06
N VAL A 66 -11.15 -6.63 6.46
CA VAL A 66 -12.46 -6.84 7.11
C VAL A 66 -13.40 -7.65 6.22
N THR A 67 -13.45 -7.37 4.91
CA THR A 67 -14.25 -8.15 3.96
C THR A 67 -13.84 -9.63 3.95
N ARG A 68 -12.55 -9.94 3.95
CA ARG A 68 -12.06 -11.33 3.98
C ARG A 68 -12.33 -12.01 5.32
N VAL A 69 -12.16 -11.28 6.42
CA VAL A 69 -12.40 -11.73 7.79
C VAL A 69 -13.86 -12.13 7.99
N ASN A 70 -14.81 -11.32 7.51
CA ASN A 70 -16.25 -11.58 7.62
C ASN A 70 -16.72 -12.83 6.86
N GLN A 71 -15.87 -13.41 6.00
CA GLN A 71 -16.18 -14.65 5.28
C GLN A 71 -15.75 -15.92 6.05
N GLN A 72 -15.15 -15.76 7.23
CA GLN A 72 -14.63 -16.88 8.02
C GLN A 72 -15.47 -17.08 9.29
N ALA A 73 -15.71 -18.34 9.67
CA ALA A 73 -16.48 -18.68 10.88
C ALA A 73 -15.69 -18.42 12.17
N VAL A 74 -14.37 -18.57 12.13
CA VAL A 74 -13.45 -18.34 13.24
C VAL A 74 -12.24 -17.57 12.72
N VAL A 75 -11.78 -16.58 13.47
CA VAL A 75 -10.67 -15.70 13.10
C VAL A 75 -9.70 -15.61 14.28
N LEU A 76 -8.42 -15.81 14.01
CA LEU A 76 -7.35 -15.59 14.99
C LEU A 76 -6.75 -14.20 14.77
N ALA A 77 -6.94 -13.30 15.72
CA ALA A 77 -6.38 -11.95 15.70
C ALA A 77 -5.04 -11.92 16.47
N ILE A 78 -3.96 -12.36 15.81
CA ILE A 78 -2.63 -12.38 16.43
C ILE A 78 -2.11 -10.95 16.56
N GLN A 79 -1.61 -10.60 17.75
CA GLN A 79 -1.02 -9.31 18.04
C GLN A 79 0.35 -9.51 18.70
N ASP A 80 1.33 -8.77 18.21
CA ASP A 80 2.68 -8.66 18.76
C ASP A 80 3.23 -7.25 18.45
N THR A 81 4.35 -6.86 19.04
CA THR A 81 5.00 -5.55 18.81
C THR A 81 6.47 -5.71 18.48
N THR A 82 6.94 -5.05 17.41
CA THR A 82 8.36 -4.99 17.01
C THR A 82 8.90 -3.58 17.10
N ALA A 83 10.22 -3.46 17.35
CA ALA A 83 10.98 -2.21 17.22
C ALA A 83 11.51 -2.03 15.79
#